data_AF-A0A952A524-F1
#
_entry.id   AF-A0A952A524-F1
#
_cell.length_a   1.000
_cell.length_b   1.000
_cell.length_c   1.000
_cell.angle_alpha   90.00
_cell.angle_beta   90.00
_cell.angle_gamma   90.00
#
_symmetry.space_group_name_H-M   'P 1'
#
loop_
_entity.id
_entity.type
_entity.pdbx_description
1 polymer ?
#
loop_
_entity_poly.entity_id
_entity_poly.type
_entity_poly.pdbx_seq_one_letter_code
_entity_poly.pdbx_strand_id
1 'polypeptide(L)' 'MTGAAPQKAPPPVIVLVRPQLGENIGKAARAMLNFGLAGMRLVAPRDGWPSEKARAA' A
#
# COMPACT_ATOMS: atom_id res chain seq x y z
N MET A 1 15.75 -28.20 -25.21
CA MET A 1 14.59 -28.06 -24.29
C MET A 1 14.98 -27.03 -23.22
N THR A 2 14.70 -25.75 -23.45
CA THR A 2 14.93 -24.70 -22.44
C THR A 2 13.73 -24.64 -21.52
N GLY A 3 13.88 -25.10 -20.28
CA GLY A 3 12.84 -24.96 -19.25
C GLY A 3 12.71 -23.49 -18.87
N ALA A 4 11.51 -22.92 -19.01
CA ALA A 4 11.22 -21.59 -18.50
C ALA A 4 11.35 -21.60 -16.96
N ALA A 5 12.11 -20.65 -16.42
CA ALA A 5 12.22 -20.47 -14.98
C ALA A 5 10.83 -20.22 -14.37
N PRO A 6 10.54 -20.70 -13.14
CA PRO A 6 9.26 -20.46 -12.50
C PRO A 6 9.00 -18.96 -12.35
N GLN A 7 7.88 -18.49 -12.89
CA GLN A 7 7.45 -17.10 -12.74
C GLN A 7 7.14 -16.85 -11.26
N LYS A 8 7.85 -15.91 -10.62
CA LYS A 8 7.49 -15.47 -9.27
C LYS A 8 6.10 -14.83 -9.30
N ALA A 9 5.25 -15.20 -8.34
CA ALA A 9 3.99 -14.49 -8.10
C ALA A 9 4.27 -13.00 -7.83
N PRO A 10 3.42 -12.09 -8.31
CA PRO A 10 3.57 -10.66 -8.04
C PRO A 10 3.52 -10.39 -6.53
N PRO A 11 4.21 -9.35 -6.04
CA PRO A 11 4.18 -9.00 -4.62
C PRO A 11 2.75 -8.65 -4.17
N PRO A 12 2.40 -8.90 -2.89
CA PRO A 12 1.08 -8.60 -2.37
C PRO A 12 0.81 -7.09 -2.39
N VAL A 13 -0.46 -6.73 -2.55
CA VAL A 13 -0.94 -5.35 -2.51
C VAL A 13 -1.87 -5.18 -1.33
N ILE A 14 -1.56 -4.22 -0.45
CA ILE A 14 -2.38 -3.86 0.69
C ILE A 14 -3.47 -2.89 0.23
N VAL A 15 -4.74 -3.20 0.51
CA VAL A 15 -5.89 -2.38 0.10
C VAL A 15 -6.56 -1.80 1.33
N LEU A 16 -6.54 -0.47 1.47
CA LEU A 16 -7.27 0.24 2.52
C LEU A 16 -8.63 0.66 1.98
N VAL A 17 -9.69 0.04 2.49
CA VAL A 17 -11.07 0.35 2.12
C VAL A 17 -11.66 1.36 3.08
N ARG A 18 -12.10 2.50 2.54
CA ARG A 18 -12.66 3.63 3.28
C ARG A 18 -11.83 4.03 4.50
N PRO A 19 -10.50 4.27 4.35
CA PRO A 19 -9.70 4.78 5.46
C PRO A 19 -10.27 6.13 5.92
N GLN A 20 -10.28 6.32 7.24
CA GLN A 20 -10.92 7.47 7.86
C GLN A 20 -9.97 8.67 8.01
N LEU A 21 -8.70 8.44 8.37
CA LEU A 21 -7.72 9.49 8.65
C LEU A 21 -6.48 9.31 7.78
N GLY A 22 -5.98 10.40 7.19
CA GLY A 22 -4.75 10.40 6.39
C GLY A 22 -3.53 9.93 7.18
N GLU A 23 -3.45 10.30 8.46
CA GLU A 23 -2.38 9.89 9.37
C GLU A 23 -2.28 8.35 9.50
N ASN A 24 -3.43 7.65 9.46
CA ASN A 24 -3.45 6.18 9.52
C ASN A 24 -2.98 5.55 8.20
N ILE A 25 -3.25 6.20 7.06
CA ILE A 25 -2.73 5.77 5.75
C ILE A 25 -1.21 5.85 5.75
N GLY A 26 -0.64 6.97 6.21
CA GLY A 26 0.82 7.14 6.29
C GLY A 26 1.48 6.16 7.26
N LYS A 27 0.91 5.95 8.46
CA LYS A 27 1.38 4.93 9.41
C LYS A 27 1.35 3.51 8.82
N ALA A 28 0.27 3.16 8.11
CA ALA A 28 0.17 1.86 7.43
C ALA A 28 1.24 1.72 6.33
N ALA A 29 1.47 2.76 5.52
CA ALA A 29 2.52 2.77 4.51
C ALA A 29 3.92 2.63 5.14
N ARG A 30 4.19 3.29 6.27
CA ARG A 30 5.45 3.15 7.01
C ARG A 30 5.64 1.73 7.55
N ALA A 31 4.60 1.15 8.14
CA ALA A 31 4.64 -0.24 8.59
C ALA A 31 4.91 -1.20 7.42
N MET A 32 4.28 -1.00 6.26
CA MET A 32 4.54 -1.79 5.06
C MET A 32 6.02 -1.73 4.63
N LEU A 33 6.61 -0.52 4.59
CA LEU A 33 8.01 -0.36 4.21
C LEU A 33 8.98 -1.04 5.18
N ASN A 34 8.66 -1.09 6.49
CA ASN A 34 9.45 -1.84 7.46
C ASN A 34 9.52 -3.35 7.15
N PHE A 35 8.55 -3.89 6.39
CA PHE A 35 8.49 -5.29 5.97
C PHE A 35 8.73 -5.49 4.46
N GLY A 36 9.28 -4.50 3.77
CA GLY A 36 9.59 -4.59 2.34
C GLY A 36 8.37 -4.62 1.42
N LEU A 37 7.21 -4.17 1.90
CA LEU A 37 5.98 -4.07 1.13
C LEU A 37 5.81 -2.65 0.57
N ALA A 38 5.56 -2.53 -0.73
CA ALA A 38 5.42 -1.23 -1.41
C ALA A 38 4.08 -1.06 -2.14
N GLY A 39 3.33 -2.14 -2.38
CA GLY A 39 2.05 -2.08 -3.08
C GLY A 39 0.91 -1.66 -2.16
N MET A 40 0.42 -0.42 -2.27
CA MET A 40 -0.80 0.05 -1.59
C MET A 40 -1.86 0.53 -2.59
N ARG A 41 -3.13 0.24 -2.31
CA ARG A 41 -4.29 0.84 -3.01
C ARG A 41 -5.29 1.38 -2.00
N LEU A 42 -5.96 2.47 -2.35
CA LEU A 42 -6.98 3.11 -1.55
C LEU A 42 -8.33 3.04 -2.26
N VAL A 43 -9.38 2.70 -1.51
CA VAL A 43 -10.75 2.64 -2.04
C VAL A 43 -11.62 3.59 -1.23
N ALA A 44 -12.20 4.60 -1.90
CA ALA A 44 -13.08 5.61 -1.29
C ALA A 44 -12.60 6.16 0.07
N PRO A 45 -11.39 6.76 0.18
CA PRO A 45 -10.95 7.45 1.38
C PRO A 45 -11.97 8.51 1.81
N ARG A 46 -12.33 8.54 3.10
CA ARG A 46 -13.37 9.44 3.61
C ARG A 46 -12.99 10.90 3.43
N ASP A 47 -11.76 11.25 3.80
CA ASP A 47 -11.25 12.63 3.81
C ASP A 47 -10.61 13.02 2.46
N GLY A 48 -10.76 12.18 1.43
CA GLY A 48 -10.16 12.39 0.12
C GLY A 48 -8.70 11.94 0.01
N TRP A 49 -8.18 12.00 -1.21
CA TRP A 49 -6.79 11.67 -1.56
C TRP A 49 -6.36 12.53 -2.77
N PRO A 50 -5.11 13.04 -2.84
CA PRO A 50 -3.99 12.87 -1.91
C PRO A 50 -4.20 13.54 -0.53
N SER A 51 -3.41 13.13 0.46
CA SER A 51 -3.50 13.64 1.84
C SER A 51 -2.15 14.10 2.38
N GLU A 52 -2.06 15.39 2.73
CA GLU A 52 -0.87 15.98 3.37
C GLU A 52 -0.55 15.33 4.71
N LYS A 53 -1.59 14.97 5.47
CA LYS A 53 -1.47 14.25 6.74
C LYS A 53 -0.85 12.86 6.56
N ALA A 54 -1.16 12.17 5.46
CA ALA A 54 -0.53 10.90 5.13
C ALA A 54 0.95 11.08 4.75
N ARG A 55 1.29 12.19 4.07
CA ARG A 55 2.68 12.53 3.70
C ARG A 55 3.54 12.88 4.91
N ALA A 56 2.97 13.51 5.93
CA ALA A 56 3.69 13.94 7.13
C ALA A 56 3.81 12.85 8.21
N ALA A 57 3.03 11.77 8.14
CA ALA A 57 2.98 10.69 9.13
C ALA A 57 4.13 9.69 9.00
#